data_AF-A0A2N2DVK0-F1
#
_entry.id   AF-A0A2N2DVK0-F1
#
_cell.length_a   1.000
_cell.length_b   1.000
_cell.length_c   1.000
_cell.angle_alpha   90.00
_cell.angle_beta   90.00
_cell.angle_gamma   90.00
#
_symmetry.space_group_name_H-M   'P 1'
#
loop_
_entity.id
_entity.type
_entity.pdbx_description
1 polymer ?
#
loop_
_entity_poly.entity_id
_entity_poly.type
_entity_poly.pdbx_seq_one_letter_code
_entity_poly.pdbx_strand_id
1 'polypeptide(L)' 'MKRVIVVGSGAGGATAALMLQGKFQVTVLEAGREFKPFSFSLTVLEKLKKTGLFFDERSIQLLFWSMRV' A
#
# COMPACT_ATOMS: atom_id res chain seq x y z
N MET A 1 1.46 20.27 22.56
CA MET A 1 1.23 19.82 21.17
C MET A 1 0.44 18.51 21.21
N LYS A 2 -0.65 18.36 20.44
CA LYS A 2 -1.44 17.12 20.43
C LYS A 2 -0.71 16.04 19.62
N ARG A 3 -0.78 14.78 20.07
CA ARG A 3 -0.11 13.63 19.45
C ARG A 3 -1.12 12.77 18.71
N VAL A 4 -0.73 12.24 17.54
CA VAL A 4 -1.51 11.26 16.77
C VAL A 4 -0.60 10.14 16.33
N ILE A 5 -1.12 8.91 16.41
CA ILE A 5 -0.50 7.73 15.81
C ILE A 5 -1.34 7.32 14.60
N VAL A 6 -0.69 7.17 13.45
CA VAL A 6 -1.28 6.57 12.25
C VAL A 6 -0.76 5.15 12.16
N VAL A 7 -1.66 4.16 12.24
CA VAL A 7 -1.31 2.74 12.10
C VAL A 7 -1.54 2.34 10.64
N GLY A 8 -0.48 1.90 9.97
CA GLY A 8 -0.46 1.65 8.53
C GLY A 8 0.27 2.77 7.76
N SER A 9 1.28 2.42 6.97
CA SER A 9 1.99 3.31 6.05
C SER A 9 1.63 3.09 4.58
N GLY A 10 0.55 2.34 4.30
CA GLY A 10 -0.04 2.26 2.96
C GLY A 10 -0.57 3.62 2.50
N ALA A 11 -1.08 3.69 1.27
CA ALA A 11 -1.50 4.95 0.63
C ALA A 11 -2.38 5.83 1.54
N GLY A 12 -3.43 5.26 2.13
CA GLY A 12 -4.34 6.01 3.02
C GLY A 12 -3.67 6.52 4.30
N GLY A 13 -2.82 5.70 4.93
CA GLY A 13 -2.11 6.09 6.16
C GLY A 13 -1.05 7.17 5.90
N ALA A 14 -0.30 7.03 4.81
CA ALA A 14 0.64 8.06 4.36
C ALA A 14 -0.06 9.39 4.05
N THR A 15 -1.22 9.35 3.36
CA THR A 15 -2.03 10.55 3.11
C THR A 15 -2.56 11.17 4.40
N ALA A 16 -3.05 10.37 5.33
CA ALA A 16 -3.53 10.88 6.63
C ALA A 16 -2.39 11.56 7.41
N ALA A 17 -1.21 10.93 7.46
CA ALA A 17 -0.03 11.52 8.11
C ALA A 17 0.37 12.86 7.46
N LEU A 18 0.38 12.92 6.12
CA LEU A 18 0.66 14.13 5.35
C LEU A 18 -0.32 15.27 5.67
N MET A 19 -1.61 14.95 5.83
CA MET A 19 -2.65 15.96 6.12
C MET A 19 -2.62 16.45 7.57
N LEU A 20 -2.13 15.61 8.50
CA LEU A 20 -2.10 15.90 9.94
C LEU A 20 -0.79 16.54 10.39
N GLN A 21 0.31 16.35 9.64
CA GLN A 21 1.58 16.97 9.95
C GLN A 21 1.45 18.51 9.96
N GLY A 22 2.21 19.17 10.83
CA GLY A 22 2.13 20.63 11.03
C GLY A 22 1.04 21.06 12.02
N LYS A 23 -0.05 20.30 12.19
CA LYS A 23 -1.05 20.52 13.26
C LYS A 23 -0.84 19.60 14.46
N PHE A 24 -0.32 18.41 14.23
CA PHE A 24 -0.07 17.39 15.25
C PHE A 24 1.38 16.91 15.21
N GLN A 25 1.85 16.39 16.34
CA GLN A 25 3.02 15.52 16.33
C GLN A 25 2.56 14.13 15.87
N VAL A 26 2.91 13.78 14.63
CA VAL A 26 2.47 12.55 13.98
C VAL A 26 3.54 11.48 14.12
N THR A 27 3.14 10.27 14.52
CA THR A 27 3.96 9.06 14.46
C THR A 27 3.26 8.06 13.54
N VAL A 28 3.96 7.56 12.53
CA VAL A 28 3.46 6.49 11.66
C VAL A 28 4.03 5.17 12.16
N LEU A 29 3.16 4.18 12.39
CA LEU A 29 3.53 2.84 12.82
C LEU A 29 3.10 1.84 11.74
N GLU A 30 4.07 1.12 11.17
CA GLU A 30 3.83 0.06 10.19
C GLU A 30 4.41 -1.25 10.72
N ALA A 31 3.67 -2.35 10.54
CA ALA A 31 4.16 -3.68 10.84
C ALA A 31 4.74 -4.30 9.56
N GLY A 32 6.06 -4.38 9.44
CA GLY A 32 6.68 -5.07 8.31
C GLY A 32 8.03 -4.52 7.88
N ARG A 33 8.36 -4.80 6.63
CA ARG A 33 9.57 -4.31 5.96
C ARG A 33 9.30 -2.93 5.35
N GLU A 34 10.36 -2.26 4.91
CA GLU A 34 10.24 -1.01 4.16
C GLU A 34 9.23 -1.11 3.00
N PHE A 35 8.50 -0.03 2.78
CA PHE A 35 7.56 0.08 1.66
C PHE A 35 8.29 -0.17 0.35
N LYS A 36 7.81 -1.15 -0.43
CA LYS A 36 8.30 -1.43 -1.77
C LYS A 36 7.26 -0.97 -2.79
N PRO A 37 7.54 0.10 -3.56
CA PRO A 37 6.66 0.53 -4.63
C PRO A 37 6.41 -0.62 -5.61
N PHE A 38 5.18 -0.71 -6.11
CA PHE A 38 4.87 -1.63 -7.19
C PHE A 38 5.65 -1.22 -8.44
N SER A 39 6.52 -2.12 -8.92
CA SER A 39 7.47 -1.82 -10.00
C SER A 39 6.96 -2.17 -11.39
N PHE A 40 5.80 -2.82 -11.52
CA PHE A 40 5.25 -3.21 -12.82
C PHE A 40 4.34 -2.13 -13.40
N SER A 41 4.26 -2.10 -14.74
CA SER A 41 3.32 -1.23 -15.43
C SER A 41 1.88 -1.67 -15.16
N LEU A 42 1.09 -0.76 -14.58
CA LEU A 42 -0.35 -0.94 -14.38
C LEU A 42 -1.08 -1.21 -15.71
N THR A 43 -0.64 -0.61 -16.81
CA THR A 43 -1.21 -0.82 -18.15
C THR A 43 -1.03 -2.25 -18.64
N VAL A 44 0.12 -2.88 -18.34
CA VAL A 44 0.36 -4.29 -18.67
C VAL A 44 -0.53 -5.18 -17.81
N LEU A 45 -0.70 -4.84 -16.53
CA LEU A 45 -1.57 -5.55 -15.61
C LEU A 45 -3.03 -5.53 -16.04
N GLU A 46 -3.53 -4.37 -16.47
CA GLU A 46 -4.89 -4.22 -16.96
C GLU A 46 -5.15 -5.05 -18.22
N LYS A 47 -4.18 -5.11 -19.13
CA LYS A 47 -4.27 -5.97 -20.32
C LYS A 47 -4.31 -7.45 -19.94
N LEU A 48 -3.47 -7.88 -19.00
CA LEU A 48 -3.50 -9.23 -18.44
C LEU A 48 -4.81 -9.54 -17.69
N LYS A 49 -5.40 -8.56 -17.02
CA LYS A 49 -6.70 -8.73 -16.37
C LYS A 49 -7.81 -8.96 -17.38
N LYS A 50 -7.77 -8.27 -18.52
CA LYS A 50 -8.74 -8.45 -19.61
C LYS A 50 -8.65 -9.83 -20.27
N THR A 51 -7.54 -10.55 -20.16
CA THR A 51 -7.43 -11.92 -20.69
C THR A 51 -8.02 -12.98 -19.75
N GLY A 52 -8.49 -12.59 -18.56
CA GLY A 52 -9.04 -13.52 -17.57
C GLY A 52 -7.99 -14.39 -16.86
N LEU A 53 -6.69 -14.11 -17.06
CA LEU A 53 -5.60 -14.91 -16.49
C LEU A 53 -5.49 -14.82 -14.95
N PHE A 54 -6.14 -13.85 -14.31
CA PHE A 54 -6.30 -13.81 -12.85
C PHE A 54 -7.49 -14.68 -12.43
N PHE A 55 -7.33 -16.00 -12.53
CA PHE A 55 -8.37 -16.98 -12.20
C PHE A 55 -8.60 -17.15 -10.69
N ASP A 56 -7.63 -16.76 -9.87
CA ASP A 56 -7.66 -16.89 -8.41
C ASP A 56 -7.17 -15.58 -7.76
N GLU A 57 -7.87 -15.07 -6.76
CA GLU A 57 -7.51 -13.87 -6.00
C GLU A 57 -6.09 -13.98 -5.41
N ARG A 58 -5.65 -15.20 -5.10
CA ARG A 58 -4.30 -15.49 -4.59
C ARG A 58 -3.20 -15.25 -5.63
N SER A 59 -3.52 -15.22 -6.93
CA SER A 59 -2.54 -14.91 -7.98
C SER A 59 -2.01 -13.48 -7.90
N ILE A 60 -2.68 -12.58 -7.17
CA ILE A 60 -2.16 -11.22 -6.89
C ILE A 60 -0.87 -11.25 -6.06
N GLN A 61 -0.61 -12.34 -5.31
CA GLN A 61 0.64 -12.50 -4.55
C GLN A 61 1.87 -12.62 -5.44
N LEU A 62 1.73 -13.09 -6.69
CA LEU A 62 2.83 -13.11 -7.67
C LEU A 62 3.25 -11.70 -8.08
N LEU A 63 2.30 -10.77 -8.12
CA LEU A 63 2.53 -9.37 -8.46
C LEU A 63 2.98 -8.55 -7.25
N PHE A 64 2.42 -8.88 -6.09
CA PHE A 64 2.67 -8.22 -4.83
C PHE A 64 3.21 -9.24 -3.83
N TRP A 65 4.48 -9.59 -3.97
CA TRP A 65 5.13 -10.62 -3.13
C TRP A 65 5.06 -10.30 -1.63
N SER A 66 4.89 -9.03 -1.28
CA SER A 66 4.73 -8.59 0.12
C SER A 66 3.30 -8.82 0.67
N MET A 67 2.30 -9.07 -0.18
CA MET A 67 0.93 -9.39 0.26
C MET A 67 0.82 -10.86 0.63
N ARG A 68 0.19 -11.13 1.79
CA ARG A 68 -0.29 -12.47 2.17
C ARG A 68 -1.80 -12.40 2.24
N VAL A 69 -2.47 -13.19 1.40
CA VAL A 69 -3.93 -13.34 1.29
C VAL A 69 -4.28 -14.81 1.56
#